data_AF-A0A2V5W7K2-F1
#
_entry.id   AF-A0A2V5W7K2-F1
#
_cell.length_a   1.000
_cell.length_b   1.000
_cell.length_c   1.000
_cell.angle_alpha   90.00
_cell.angle_beta   90.00
_cell.angle_gamma   90.00
#
_symmetry.space_group_name_H-M   'P 1'
#
loop_
_entity.id
_entity.type
_entity.pdbx_description
1 polymer ?
#
loop_
_entity_poly.entity_id
_entity_poly.type
_entity_poly.pdbx_seq_one_letter_code
_entity_poly.pdbx_strand_id
1 'polypeptide(L)'
;MKTRRKDRTEIKFDSLEFSCHTVHERRINDDSVKALLPARRDLLRLARVGSYVLGCTMLVFTGCGKKEPIDEAKAAGKTTADFPQITADIFKPMDGGIDLKPEEIMGRNTWNLWSGGNQHFWNQTAQDSFGLMDLLKMLDNRKFPRGERFKTLGLVNEPGFRTAGKPDEFGLWLDEQVQPEPEGIDQTVYGKPSGVLGFRLFPNPEFNDEARKKWDGDRFMNDPTYYNDNRLVRPYRVGVACGSCHISPNPSNPPEDPENPRWENLASAIGNQYINEGKVFACNVQKGGFFYEMLAAQPRGTSDTSRIATDHINNPNAINAIFLLAERERIAATEKVADGT
;
A
#
# COMPACT_ATOMS: atom_id res chain seq x y z
N MET A 1 -68.88 19.83 -20.89
CA MET A 1 -69.25 18.54 -20.28
C MET A 1 -68.09 18.09 -19.38
N LYS A 2 -68.35 18.01 -18.06
CA LYS A 2 -67.53 17.49 -16.94
C LYS A 2 -66.16 18.15 -16.64
N THR A 3 -66.25 19.11 -15.72
CA THR A 3 -65.27 19.45 -14.68
C THR A 3 -64.90 18.23 -13.81
N ARG A 4 -63.62 18.11 -13.42
CA ARG A 4 -63.22 17.49 -12.14
C ARG A 4 -61.94 18.14 -11.60
N ARG A 5 -61.95 18.31 -10.28
CA ARG A 5 -61.09 19.12 -9.43
C ARG A 5 -59.61 18.70 -9.48
N LYS A 6 -58.75 19.71 -9.41
CA LYS A 6 -57.32 19.61 -9.10
C LYS A 6 -57.22 19.60 -7.57
N ASP A 7 -57.02 18.42 -6.97
CA ASP A 7 -56.63 18.34 -5.56
C ASP A 7 -55.16 18.72 -5.45
N ARG A 8 -54.90 19.86 -4.82
CA ARG A 8 -53.57 20.25 -4.33
C ARG A 8 -53.39 19.55 -2.98
N THR A 9 -52.56 18.51 -2.96
CA THR A 9 -51.93 18.04 -1.73
C THR A 9 -50.78 19.00 -1.40
N GLU A 10 -50.98 19.82 -0.37
CA GLU A 10 -49.89 20.51 0.32
C GLU A 10 -49.00 19.46 0.99
N ILE A 11 -47.80 19.26 0.43
CA ILE A 11 -46.72 18.56 1.13
C ILE A 11 -46.02 19.64 1.97
N LYS A 12 -46.20 19.58 3.29
CA LYS A 12 -45.39 20.35 4.23
C LYS A 12 -43.93 19.90 4.09
N PHE A 13 -43.07 20.81 3.68
CA PHE A 13 -41.62 20.66 3.84
C PHE A 13 -41.28 21.00 5.29
N ASP A 14 -41.17 19.98 6.13
CA ASP A 14 -40.48 20.13 7.41
C ASP A 14 -38.98 20.24 7.12
N SER A 15 -38.36 21.28 7.65
CA SER A 15 -36.93 21.56 7.57
C SER A 15 -36.12 20.44 8.23
N LEU A 16 -35.52 19.58 7.42
CA LEU A 16 -34.47 18.66 7.86
C LEU A 16 -33.16 19.45 8.01
N GLU A 17 -32.90 19.95 9.21
CA GLU A 17 -31.59 20.43 9.63
C GLU A 17 -30.62 19.23 9.72
N PHE A 18 -29.51 19.31 8.99
CA PHE A 18 -28.39 18.39 9.14
C PHE A 18 -27.70 18.68 10.48
N SER A 19 -27.99 17.85 11.49
CA SER A 19 -27.27 17.82 12.75
C SER A 19 -25.92 17.10 12.59
N CYS A 20 -24.85 17.80 12.92
CA CYS A 20 -23.50 17.24 13.04
C CYS A 20 -23.45 16.32 14.27
N HIS A 21 -23.41 15.01 14.06
CA HIS A 21 -23.18 14.06 15.15
C HIS A 21 -21.68 14.02 15.51
N THR A 22 -21.32 14.77 16.55
CA THR A 22 -20.04 14.63 17.25
C THR A 22 -20.12 13.43 18.19
N VAL A 23 -19.15 12.52 18.06
CA VAL A 23 -19.01 11.33 18.91
C VAL A 23 -18.49 11.74 20.29
N HIS A 24 -19.31 11.45 21.30
CA HIS A 24 -19.05 11.21 22.72
C HIS A 24 -17.74 11.73 23.38
N GLU A 25 -17.89 12.77 24.21
CA GLU A 25 -17.18 12.87 25.50
C GLU A 25 -18.13 12.51 26.64
N ARG A 26 -17.67 11.61 27.53
CA ARG A 26 -18.40 11.22 28.75
C ARG A 26 -18.15 12.22 29.88
N ARG A 27 -19.28 12.71 30.42
CA ARG A 27 -19.58 13.08 31.82
C ARG A 27 -18.43 13.54 32.72
N ILE A 28 -18.50 14.80 33.16
CA ILE A 28 -18.38 15.15 34.57
C ILE A 28 -19.61 16.01 34.95
N ASN A 29 -20.16 15.70 36.12
CA ASN A 29 -21.41 16.16 36.72
C ASN A 29 -21.62 17.69 36.77
N ASP A 30 -22.90 18.05 36.69
CA ASP A 30 -23.53 19.23 37.29
C ASP A 30 -23.05 19.47 38.72
N ASP A 31 -22.79 20.73 39.07
CA ASP A 31 -23.56 21.37 40.14
C ASP A 31 -23.29 22.88 40.23
N SER A 32 -24.40 23.62 40.11
CA SER A 32 -24.77 24.77 40.93
C SER A 32 -24.34 26.23 40.55
N VAL A 33 -25.39 26.97 40.13
CA VAL A 33 -25.94 28.18 40.81
C VAL A 33 -25.36 29.59 40.49
N LYS A 34 -26.22 30.35 39.78
CA LYS A 34 -26.65 31.77 39.92
C LYS A 34 -25.74 32.96 39.52
N ALA A 35 -26.15 33.60 38.43
CA ALA A 35 -26.72 34.97 38.32
C ALA A 35 -26.02 36.23 38.92
N LEU A 36 -25.77 37.18 37.99
CA LEU A 36 -25.94 38.66 38.00
C LEU A 36 -24.92 39.63 38.66
N LEU A 37 -24.24 40.38 37.77
CA LEU A 37 -23.93 41.85 37.72
C LEU A 37 -22.99 42.49 38.80
N PRO A 38 -22.55 43.76 38.64
CA PRO A 38 -21.58 44.27 37.67
C PRO A 38 -20.41 45.01 38.35
N ALA A 39 -19.44 45.44 37.53
CA ALA A 39 -18.16 46.06 37.89
C ALA A 39 -18.18 47.24 38.88
N ARG A 40 -17.18 47.28 39.79
CA ARG A 40 -16.25 48.43 39.93
C ARG A 40 -15.12 48.15 40.94
N ARG A 41 -13.91 48.58 40.54
CA ARG A 41 -12.74 48.98 41.34
C ARG A 41 -12.28 47.99 42.42
N ASP A 42 -11.13 47.34 42.17
CA ASP A 42 -9.95 47.62 42.99
C ASP A 42 -8.66 47.07 42.35
N LEU A 43 -7.78 48.02 42.07
CA LEU A 43 -6.64 47.94 41.16
C LEU A 43 -5.35 47.63 41.93
N LEU A 44 -5.40 46.75 42.95
CA LEU A 44 -4.29 46.62 43.91
C LEU A 44 -4.26 45.25 44.64
N ARG A 45 -4.55 44.13 43.96
CA ARG A 45 -4.20 42.76 44.44
C ARG A 45 -3.84 41.77 43.32
N LEU A 46 -3.31 42.26 42.20
CA LEU A 46 -2.92 41.43 41.05
C LEU A 46 -1.44 40.98 41.05
N ALA A 47 -0.72 41.16 42.16
CA ALA A 47 0.73 40.87 42.23
C ALA A 47 1.11 39.52 42.88
N ARG A 48 0.14 38.68 43.29
CA ARG A 48 0.45 37.37 43.92
C ARG A 48 -0.30 36.15 43.38
N VAL A 49 -1.19 36.33 42.39
CA VAL A 49 -1.86 35.21 41.70
C VAL A 49 -1.34 35.02 40.26
N GLY A 50 -0.67 36.03 39.70
CA GLY A 50 -0.07 35.97 38.35
C GLY A 50 1.11 35.01 38.22
N SER A 51 1.80 34.67 39.31
CA SER A 51 3.00 33.82 39.27
C SER A 51 2.67 32.32 39.18
N TYR A 52 1.51 31.89 39.67
CA TYR A 52 1.09 30.48 39.60
C TYR A 52 0.31 30.16 38.32
N VAL A 53 -0.43 31.12 37.76
CA VAL A 53 -1.17 30.90 36.51
C VAL A 53 -0.25 30.91 35.29
N LEU A 54 0.84 31.72 35.30
CA LEU A 54 1.85 31.69 34.22
C LEU A 54 2.73 30.43 34.27
N GLY A 55 3.02 29.90 35.46
CA GLY A 55 3.75 28.64 35.63
C GLY A 55 2.96 27.42 35.13
N CYS A 56 1.64 27.40 35.39
CA CYS A 56 0.78 26.31 34.90
C CYS A 56 0.45 26.41 33.41
N THR A 57 0.51 27.59 32.77
CA THR A 57 0.33 27.71 31.31
C THR A 57 1.60 27.41 30.52
N MET A 58 2.80 27.62 31.09
CA MET A 58 4.07 27.21 30.43
C MET A 58 4.33 25.69 30.48
N LEU A 59 3.71 24.95 31.40
CA LEU A 59 3.85 23.49 31.48
C LEU A 59 2.90 22.71 30.55
N VAL A 60 1.94 23.38 29.90
CA VAL A 60 1.00 22.73 28.97
C VAL A 60 1.54 22.68 27.53
N PHE A 61 2.56 23.49 27.19
CA PHE A 61 3.14 23.52 25.83
C PHE A 61 4.40 22.67 25.64
N THR A 62 4.97 22.08 26.69
CA THR A 62 6.15 21.19 26.60
C THR A 62 5.82 19.71 26.39
N GLY A 63 4.53 19.37 26.25
CA GLY A 63 4.06 17.98 26.18
C GLY A 63 3.64 17.45 24.80
N CYS A 64 3.79 18.22 23.71
CA CYS A 64 3.60 17.67 22.37
C CYS A 64 4.89 16.96 21.93
N GLY A 65 5.23 15.85 22.61
CA GLY A 65 6.16 14.89 22.04
C GLY A 65 5.58 14.46 20.69
N LYS A 66 6.30 14.72 19.60
CA LYS A 66 5.95 14.17 18.29
C LYS A 66 5.90 12.66 18.47
N LYS A 67 4.70 12.08 18.55
CA LYS A 67 4.52 10.64 18.46
C LYS A 67 4.78 10.27 17.02
N GLU A 68 6.06 10.21 16.65
CA GLU A 68 6.44 9.60 15.39
C GLU A 68 5.89 8.16 15.42
N PRO A 69 5.13 7.75 14.39
CA PRO A 69 4.78 6.35 14.25
C PRO A 69 6.08 5.55 14.22
N ILE A 70 6.18 4.54 15.08
CA ILE A 70 7.31 3.62 15.10
C ILE A 70 6.94 2.48 14.13
N ASP A 71 7.66 2.37 13.03
CA ASP A 71 7.51 1.23 12.11
C ASP A 71 8.01 -0.08 12.75
N GLU A 72 7.65 -1.21 12.15
CA GLU A 72 7.99 -2.54 12.67
C GLU A 72 9.50 -2.77 12.78
N ALA A 73 10.29 -2.20 11.86
CA ALA A 73 11.75 -2.35 11.87
C ALA A 73 12.38 -1.58 13.04
N LYS A 74 11.96 -0.33 13.25
CA LYS A 74 12.40 0.52 14.38
C LYS A 74 11.92 -0.06 15.72
N ALA A 75 10.71 -0.60 15.78
CA ALA A 75 10.20 -1.30 16.96
C ALA A 75 11.03 -2.56 17.29
N ALA A 76 11.54 -3.25 16.27
CA ALA A 76 12.46 -4.37 16.40
C ALA A 76 13.92 -3.96 16.66
N GLY A 77 14.21 -2.66 16.80
CA GLY A 77 15.56 -2.14 17.05
C GLY A 77 16.48 -2.21 15.83
N LYS A 78 15.95 -2.39 14.62
CA LYS A 78 16.74 -2.40 13.39
C LYS A 78 17.26 -1.01 13.05
N THR A 79 18.43 -1.00 12.44
CA THR A 79 19.14 0.16 11.91
C THR A 79 19.32 0.03 10.40
N THR A 80 19.82 1.06 9.73
CA THR A 80 20.12 0.99 8.29
C THR A 80 21.14 -0.10 7.94
N ALA A 81 22.00 -0.49 8.88
CA ALA A 81 22.97 -1.57 8.69
C ALA A 81 22.31 -2.95 8.54
N ASP A 82 21.07 -3.11 9.04
CA ASP A 82 20.29 -4.36 8.93
C ASP A 82 19.57 -4.49 7.57
N PHE A 83 19.76 -3.53 6.67
CA PHE A 83 19.19 -3.50 5.32
C PHE A 83 20.30 -3.32 4.27
N PRO A 84 21.22 -4.29 4.13
CA PRO A 84 22.32 -4.19 3.17
C PRO A 84 21.79 -4.16 1.75
N GLN A 85 22.41 -3.32 0.91
CA GLN A 85 22.14 -3.31 -0.53
C GLN A 85 22.67 -4.58 -1.19
N ILE A 86 21.95 -5.06 -2.20
CA ILE A 86 22.40 -6.19 -3.01
C ILE A 86 23.40 -5.69 -4.05
N THR A 87 24.66 -6.13 -3.93
CA THR A 87 25.76 -5.76 -4.83
C THR A 87 25.93 -6.72 -6.01
N ALA A 88 25.38 -7.92 -5.94
CA ALA A 88 25.44 -8.90 -7.01
C ALA A 88 24.65 -8.43 -8.24
N ASP A 89 25.20 -8.63 -9.44
CA ASP A 89 24.60 -8.20 -10.70
C ASP A 89 23.55 -9.20 -11.22
N ILE A 90 22.49 -9.37 -10.43
CA ILE A 90 21.48 -10.43 -10.60
C ILE A 90 20.66 -10.25 -11.87
N PHE A 91 20.30 -9.00 -12.19
CA PHE A 91 19.42 -8.68 -13.30
C PHE A 91 20.17 -8.21 -14.55
N LYS A 92 21.49 -8.46 -14.65
CA LYS A 92 22.28 -8.11 -15.84
C LYS A 92 21.61 -8.44 -17.17
N PRO A 93 20.95 -9.61 -17.34
CA PRO A 93 20.30 -9.93 -18.61
C PRO A 93 19.20 -8.94 -19.01
N MET A 94 18.58 -8.23 -18.04
CA MET A 94 17.51 -7.25 -18.28
C MET A 94 18.00 -5.87 -18.71
N ASP A 95 19.32 -5.62 -18.69
CA ASP A 95 19.88 -4.28 -18.93
C ASP A 95 20.01 -3.92 -20.42
N GLY A 96 19.59 -4.83 -21.32
CA GLY A 96 19.60 -4.56 -22.76
C GLY A 96 21.00 -4.34 -23.35
N GLY A 97 22.03 -4.91 -22.72
CA GLY A 97 23.43 -4.77 -23.14
C GLY A 97 24.15 -3.54 -22.57
N ILE A 98 23.51 -2.78 -21.67
CA ILE A 98 24.15 -1.69 -20.93
C ILE A 98 24.93 -2.30 -19.76
N ASP A 99 26.23 -1.99 -19.67
CA ASP A 99 27.02 -2.33 -18.50
C ASP A 99 26.83 -1.26 -17.41
N LEU A 100 26.07 -1.61 -16.38
CA LEU A 100 25.79 -0.73 -15.25
C LEU A 100 26.99 -0.63 -14.30
N LYS A 101 27.20 0.56 -13.73
CA LYS A 101 28.13 0.80 -12.63
C LYS A 101 27.65 0.15 -11.33
N PRO A 102 28.52 -0.09 -10.35
CA PRO A 102 28.14 -0.71 -9.07
C PRO A 102 26.94 -0.04 -8.38
N GLU A 103 26.88 1.29 -8.36
CA GLU A 103 25.77 2.04 -7.76
C GLU A 103 24.46 1.89 -8.53
N GLU A 104 24.54 1.79 -9.86
CA GLU A 104 23.40 1.57 -10.75
C GLU A 104 22.85 0.14 -10.58
N ILE A 105 23.73 -0.85 -10.39
CA ILE A 105 23.35 -2.24 -10.05
C ILE A 105 22.59 -2.27 -8.72
N MET A 106 23.12 -1.63 -7.67
CA MET A 106 22.45 -1.56 -6.36
C MET A 106 21.09 -0.87 -6.45
N GLY A 107 21.01 0.22 -7.21
CA GLY A 107 19.76 0.93 -7.49
C GLY A 107 18.72 0.06 -8.21
N ARG A 108 19.13 -0.60 -9.30
CA ARG A 108 18.27 -1.53 -10.07
C ARG A 108 17.80 -2.72 -9.21
N ASN A 109 18.68 -3.31 -8.42
CA ASN A 109 18.32 -4.41 -7.52
C ASN A 109 17.29 -3.95 -6.48
N THR A 110 17.50 -2.77 -5.90
CA THR A 110 16.56 -2.15 -4.96
C THR A 110 15.21 -1.89 -5.64
N TRP A 111 15.22 -1.33 -6.84
CA TRP A 111 14.03 -1.07 -7.65
C TRP A 111 13.21 -2.32 -7.95
N ASN A 112 13.88 -3.42 -8.31
CA ASN A 112 13.22 -4.66 -8.71
C ASN A 112 12.68 -5.47 -7.52
N LEU A 113 13.34 -5.41 -6.35
CA LEU A 113 13.08 -6.34 -5.24
C LEU A 113 12.60 -5.70 -3.94
N TRP A 114 12.93 -4.44 -3.65
CA TRP A 114 12.70 -3.90 -2.31
C TRP A 114 11.24 -3.46 -2.11
N SER A 115 10.56 -4.10 -1.15
CA SER A 115 9.20 -3.71 -0.73
C SER A 115 9.18 -2.55 0.27
N GLY A 116 10.31 -2.22 0.89
CA GLY A 116 10.41 -1.13 1.87
C GLY A 116 9.47 -1.27 3.07
N GLY A 117 9.07 -2.50 3.44
CA GLY A 117 8.13 -2.74 4.54
C GLY A 117 6.65 -2.64 4.17
N ASN A 118 6.31 -2.33 2.90
CA ASN A 118 4.92 -2.13 2.50
C ASN A 118 4.04 -3.40 2.55
N GLN A 119 4.63 -4.57 2.80
CA GLN A 119 3.87 -5.79 3.06
C GLN A 119 2.94 -5.65 4.29
N HIS A 120 3.29 -4.78 5.24
CA HIS A 120 2.40 -4.42 6.35
C HIS A 120 1.15 -3.68 5.84
N PHE A 121 1.34 -2.66 5.00
CA PHE A 121 0.26 -1.89 4.39
C PHE A 121 -0.69 -2.76 3.57
N TRP A 122 -0.16 -3.63 2.70
CA TRP A 122 -1.01 -4.49 1.86
C TRP A 122 -1.76 -5.55 2.68
N ASN A 123 -1.16 -6.07 3.75
CA ASN A 123 -1.86 -6.96 4.68
C ASN A 123 -3.00 -6.25 5.42
N GLN A 124 -2.75 -5.03 5.93
CA GLN A 124 -3.78 -4.22 6.59
C GLN A 124 -4.90 -3.87 5.62
N THR A 125 -4.57 -3.50 4.38
CA THR A 125 -5.55 -3.21 3.32
C THR A 125 -6.45 -4.41 3.04
N ALA A 126 -5.91 -5.63 3.05
CA ALA A 126 -6.69 -6.85 2.90
C ALA A 126 -7.66 -7.09 4.06
N GLN A 127 -7.30 -6.70 5.29
CA GLN A 127 -8.16 -6.79 6.47
C GLN A 127 -9.26 -5.73 6.43
N ASP A 128 -8.89 -4.46 6.25
CA ASP A 128 -9.81 -3.32 6.27
C ASP A 128 -10.81 -3.34 5.11
N SER A 129 -10.42 -3.93 3.99
CA SER A 129 -11.29 -4.12 2.83
C SER A 129 -12.10 -5.43 2.87
N PHE A 130 -12.09 -6.17 3.98
CA PHE A 130 -12.76 -7.48 4.12
C PHE A 130 -12.40 -8.43 2.97
N GLY A 131 -11.13 -8.46 2.58
CA GLY A 131 -10.60 -9.31 1.54
C GLY A 131 -10.82 -8.83 0.10
N LEU A 132 -11.42 -7.65 -0.15
CA LEU A 132 -11.58 -7.14 -1.52
C LEU A 132 -10.22 -6.94 -2.22
N MET A 133 -9.24 -6.44 -1.46
CA MET A 133 -7.88 -6.18 -1.90
C MET A 133 -6.92 -7.16 -1.22
N ASP A 134 -6.75 -8.36 -1.80
CA ASP A 134 -5.95 -9.42 -1.19
C ASP A 134 -4.88 -9.93 -2.16
N LEU A 135 -3.65 -9.46 -1.98
CA LEU A 135 -2.52 -9.83 -2.85
C LEU A 135 -2.10 -11.29 -2.69
N LEU A 136 -2.37 -11.93 -1.55
CA LEU A 136 -2.06 -13.36 -1.38
C LEU A 136 -2.99 -14.22 -2.23
N LYS A 137 -4.26 -13.83 -2.33
CA LYS A 137 -5.21 -14.44 -3.29
C LYS A 137 -4.84 -14.14 -4.74
N MET A 138 -4.29 -12.96 -5.03
CA MET A 138 -3.84 -12.60 -6.38
C MET A 138 -2.72 -13.53 -6.86
N LEU A 139 -1.83 -13.95 -5.96
CA LEU A 139 -0.72 -14.85 -6.29
C LEU A 139 -1.13 -16.33 -6.42
N ASP A 140 -2.29 -16.73 -5.90
CA ASP A 140 -2.73 -18.13 -5.90
C ASP A 140 -3.23 -18.57 -7.30
N ASN A 141 -2.63 -19.65 -7.82
CA ASN A 141 -2.89 -20.19 -9.15
C ASN A 141 -4.35 -20.65 -9.35
N ARG A 142 -5.09 -20.93 -8.28
CA ARG A 142 -6.53 -21.27 -8.39
C ARG A 142 -7.36 -20.07 -8.87
N LYS A 143 -6.91 -18.84 -8.58
CA LYS A 143 -7.60 -17.61 -8.97
C LYS A 143 -7.02 -17.00 -10.24
N PHE A 144 -5.70 -16.93 -10.33
CA PHE A 144 -5.00 -16.45 -11.52
C PHE A 144 -3.92 -17.46 -11.92
N PRO A 145 -4.27 -18.44 -12.77
CA PRO A 145 -3.33 -19.44 -13.24
C PRO A 145 -2.13 -18.78 -13.91
N ARG A 146 -0.92 -19.24 -13.57
CA ARG A 146 0.33 -18.74 -14.14
C ARG A 146 0.31 -18.67 -15.67
N GLY A 147 -0.30 -19.64 -16.35
CA GLY A 147 -0.36 -19.72 -17.81
C GLY A 147 -1.36 -18.76 -18.49
N GLU A 148 -2.10 -17.96 -17.72
CA GLU A 148 -3.01 -16.93 -18.25
C GLU A 148 -2.82 -15.59 -17.53
N ARG A 149 -1.79 -15.47 -16.70
CA ARG A 149 -1.60 -14.37 -15.76
C ARG A 149 -1.24 -13.09 -16.50
N PHE A 150 -0.34 -13.17 -17.48
CA PHE A 150 -0.01 -12.02 -18.32
C PHE A 150 -1.24 -11.56 -19.10
N LYS A 151 -1.99 -12.49 -19.72
CA LYS A 151 -3.21 -12.14 -20.44
C LYS A 151 -4.27 -11.47 -19.55
N THR A 152 -4.44 -11.95 -18.32
CA THR A 152 -5.53 -11.54 -17.42
C THR A 152 -5.20 -10.31 -16.60
N LEU A 153 -3.99 -10.27 -16.03
CA LEU A 153 -3.51 -9.25 -15.10
C LEU A 153 -2.44 -8.34 -15.71
N GLY A 154 -1.75 -8.77 -16.76
CA GLY A 154 -0.57 -8.07 -17.29
C GLY A 154 0.66 -8.21 -16.40
N LEU A 155 0.64 -9.06 -15.38
CA LEU A 155 1.80 -9.32 -14.53
C LEU A 155 2.78 -10.26 -15.23
N VAL A 156 4.05 -10.07 -14.95
CA VAL A 156 5.15 -10.85 -15.53
C VAL A 156 5.53 -11.97 -14.57
N ASN A 157 5.54 -13.21 -15.07
CA ASN A 157 6.00 -14.38 -14.34
C ASN A 157 7.52 -14.31 -14.16
N GLU A 158 8.01 -14.64 -12.98
CA GLU A 158 9.44 -14.67 -12.68
C GLU A 158 10.11 -15.86 -13.40
N PRO A 159 11.17 -15.62 -14.21
CA PRO A 159 11.94 -16.72 -14.79
C PRO A 159 12.54 -17.61 -13.69
N GLY A 160 12.60 -18.92 -13.93
CA GLY A 160 13.04 -19.90 -12.91
C GLY A 160 11.94 -20.42 -12.00
N PHE A 161 10.67 -20.12 -12.33
CA PHE A 161 9.47 -20.66 -11.68
C PHE A 161 8.59 -21.44 -12.65
N ARG A 162 7.77 -22.35 -12.11
CA ARG A 162 6.70 -23.04 -12.83
C ARG A 162 5.40 -23.01 -12.04
N THR A 163 4.29 -23.37 -12.67
CA THR A 163 2.99 -23.53 -12.01
C THR A 163 3.09 -24.51 -10.83
N ALA A 164 2.36 -24.21 -9.75
CA ALA A 164 2.19 -25.09 -8.60
C ALA A 164 1.70 -26.49 -9.02
N GLY A 165 2.44 -27.54 -8.67
CA GLY A 165 2.02 -28.93 -8.83
C GLY A 165 1.26 -29.44 -7.61
N LYS A 166 1.44 -28.80 -6.45
CA LYS A 166 0.73 -29.08 -5.20
C LYS A 166 0.60 -27.80 -4.35
N PRO A 167 -0.32 -27.77 -3.38
CA PRO A 167 -0.32 -26.69 -2.40
C PRO A 167 0.96 -26.70 -1.54
N ASP A 168 1.33 -25.53 -1.03
CA ASP A 168 2.37 -25.37 -0.01
C ASP A 168 1.92 -25.89 1.38
N GLU A 169 2.74 -25.70 2.41
CA GLU A 169 2.42 -26.13 3.77
C GLU A 169 1.17 -25.48 4.38
N PHE A 170 0.69 -24.39 3.77
CA PHE A 170 -0.49 -23.63 4.17
C PHE A 170 -1.68 -23.87 3.23
N GLY A 171 -1.61 -24.80 2.28
CA GLY A 171 -2.74 -25.04 1.37
C GLY A 171 -2.87 -24.01 0.24
N LEU A 172 -1.85 -23.18 -0.01
CA LEU A 172 -1.82 -22.18 -1.07
C LEU A 172 -1.15 -22.72 -2.34
N TRP A 173 -1.66 -22.33 -3.51
CA TRP A 173 -1.13 -22.77 -4.81
C TRP A 173 -0.23 -21.69 -5.42
N LEU A 174 0.89 -21.42 -4.76
CA LEU A 174 1.87 -20.42 -5.20
C LEU A 174 2.85 -21.03 -6.22
N ASP A 175 3.39 -20.21 -7.12
CA ASP A 175 4.34 -20.68 -8.14
C ASP A 175 5.54 -21.40 -7.50
N GLU A 176 5.93 -22.53 -8.09
CA GLU A 176 7.01 -23.38 -7.59
C GLU A 176 8.35 -22.95 -8.18
N GLN A 177 9.27 -22.59 -7.29
CA GLN A 177 10.65 -22.28 -7.64
C GLN A 177 11.36 -23.54 -8.16
N VAL A 178 11.88 -23.48 -9.39
CA VAL A 178 12.66 -24.58 -10.00
C VAL A 178 14.14 -24.27 -10.11
N GLN A 179 14.52 -23.00 -10.03
CA GLN A 179 15.90 -22.56 -9.97
C GLN A 179 16.12 -21.85 -8.63
N PRO A 180 17.25 -22.09 -7.94
CA PRO A 180 17.52 -21.42 -6.67
C PRO A 180 17.54 -19.90 -6.87
N GLU A 181 17.17 -19.17 -5.82
CA GLU A 181 17.27 -17.72 -5.85
C GLU A 181 18.75 -17.32 -5.99
N PRO A 182 19.08 -16.31 -6.84
CA PRO A 182 20.45 -15.85 -6.99
C PRO A 182 21.11 -15.53 -5.66
N GLU A 183 22.37 -15.92 -5.53
CA GLU A 183 23.18 -15.65 -4.33
C GLU A 183 23.29 -14.13 -4.08
N GLY A 184 23.30 -13.74 -2.80
CA GLY A 184 23.40 -12.34 -2.38
C GLY A 184 22.07 -11.65 -2.09
N ILE A 185 20.92 -12.30 -2.32
CA ILE A 185 19.62 -11.81 -1.87
C ILE A 185 19.35 -12.33 -0.44
N ASP A 186 19.30 -11.41 0.53
CA ASP A 186 18.81 -11.72 1.87
C ASP A 186 17.27 -11.74 1.89
N GLN A 187 16.67 -12.93 1.91
CA GLN A 187 15.21 -13.10 1.94
C GLN A 187 14.55 -12.55 3.22
N THR A 188 15.30 -12.31 4.30
CA THR A 188 14.76 -11.66 5.50
C THR A 188 14.53 -10.17 5.28
N VAL A 189 15.28 -9.57 4.36
CA VAL A 189 15.19 -8.15 3.97
C VAL A 189 14.29 -7.96 2.75
N TYR A 190 14.48 -8.78 1.71
CA TYR A 190 13.81 -8.65 0.41
C TYR A 190 12.62 -9.60 0.23
N GLY A 191 12.29 -10.41 1.24
CA GLY A 191 11.25 -11.43 1.17
C GLY A 191 11.67 -12.61 0.30
N LYS A 192 10.88 -13.67 0.27
CA LYS A 192 11.03 -14.79 -0.67
C LYS A 192 10.35 -14.45 -2.01
N PRO A 193 10.87 -14.88 -3.17
CA PRO A 193 10.17 -14.73 -4.44
C PRO A 193 8.80 -15.42 -4.43
N SER A 194 7.79 -14.76 -5.01
CA SER A 194 6.44 -15.32 -5.17
C SER A 194 6.26 -16.10 -6.48
N GLY A 195 7.21 -15.96 -7.42
CA GLY A 195 7.07 -16.38 -8.82
C GLY A 195 6.41 -15.34 -9.73
N VAL A 196 6.06 -14.17 -9.18
CA VAL A 196 5.58 -13.00 -9.93
C VAL A 196 6.51 -11.82 -9.66
N LEU A 197 7.06 -11.21 -10.72
CA LEU A 197 8.03 -10.14 -10.58
C LEU A 197 7.46 -8.94 -9.83
N GLY A 198 8.24 -8.45 -8.86
CA GLY A 198 7.86 -7.35 -8.00
C GLY A 198 6.93 -7.71 -6.85
N PHE A 199 6.55 -8.98 -6.66
CA PHE A 199 5.79 -9.45 -5.50
C PHE A 199 6.63 -10.42 -4.67
N ARG A 200 6.79 -10.12 -3.38
CA ARG A 200 7.66 -10.86 -2.46
C ARG A 200 6.85 -11.34 -1.25
N LEU A 201 7.16 -12.53 -0.75
CA LEU A 201 6.47 -13.17 0.37
C LEU A 201 7.29 -13.00 1.65
N PHE A 202 6.66 -12.47 2.69
CA PHE A 202 7.23 -12.35 4.02
C PHE A 202 6.41 -13.20 4.99
N PRO A 203 7.02 -13.99 5.90
CA PRO A 203 6.29 -14.62 6.98
C PRO A 203 5.50 -13.57 7.76
N ASN A 204 4.23 -13.86 8.06
CA ASN A 204 3.44 -12.96 8.88
C ASN A 204 3.76 -13.20 10.36
N PRO A 205 4.36 -12.23 11.09
CA PRO A 205 4.69 -12.42 12.51
C PRO A 205 3.46 -12.64 13.39
N GLU A 206 2.27 -12.25 12.93
CA GLU A 206 1.00 -12.49 13.64
C GLU A 206 0.46 -13.91 13.45
N PHE A 207 0.99 -14.67 12.47
CA PHE A 207 0.57 -16.04 12.18
C PHE A 207 1.19 -17.04 13.17
N ASN A 208 0.78 -16.92 14.43
CA ASN A 208 1.17 -17.78 15.54
C ASN A 208 0.44 -19.13 15.54
N ASP A 209 0.67 -19.96 16.55
CA ASP A 209 0.06 -21.29 16.67
C ASP A 209 -1.48 -21.24 16.72
N GLU A 210 -2.07 -20.22 17.34
CA GLU A 210 -3.52 -20.02 17.35
C GLU A 210 -4.07 -19.66 15.97
N ALA A 211 -3.38 -18.77 15.25
CA ALA A 211 -3.73 -18.44 13.86
C ALA A 211 -3.59 -19.66 12.95
N ARG A 212 -2.49 -20.42 13.08
CA ARG A 212 -2.24 -21.64 12.32
C ARG A 212 -3.32 -22.70 12.55
N LYS A 213 -3.84 -22.86 13.78
CA LYS A 213 -4.98 -23.77 14.06
C LYS A 213 -6.29 -23.35 13.41
N LYS A 214 -6.49 -22.05 13.17
CA LYS A 214 -7.69 -21.50 12.52
C LYS A 214 -7.55 -21.43 11.01
N TRP A 215 -6.33 -21.60 10.49
CA TRP A 215 -6.01 -21.46 9.08
C TRP A 215 -6.50 -22.65 8.25
N ASP A 216 -7.13 -22.34 7.12
CA ASP A 216 -7.55 -23.31 6.11
C ASP A 216 -7.35 -22.69 4.73
N GLY A 217 -6.37 -23.22 3.98
CA GLY A 217 -6.00 -22.71 2.67
C GLY A 217 -7.01 -22.97 1.55
N ASP A 218 -7.93 -23.93 1.73
CA ASP A 218 -9.01 -24.16 0.76
C ASP A 218 -10.15 -23.16 0.99
N ARG A 219 -10.59 -23.04 2.25
CA ARG A 219 -11.59 -22.04 2.65
C ARG A 219 -11.11 -20.63 2.40
N PHE A 220 -9.80 -20.37 2.58
CA PHE A 220 -9.21 -19.10 2.21
C PHE A 220 -9.52 -18.74 0.76
N MET A 221 -9.53 -19.69 -0.19
CA MET A 221 -9.87 -19.38 -1.58
C MET A 221 -11.37 -19.43 -1.86
N ASN A 222 -12.08 -20.38 -1.28
CA ASN A 222 -13.39 -20.81 -1.76
C ASN A 222 -14.57 -20.39 -0.86
N ASP A 223 -14.33 -19.95 0.37
CA ASP A 223 -15.38 -19.65 1.36
C ASP A 223 -15.40 -18.15 1.74
N PRO A 224 -16.33 -17.35 1.18
CA PRO A 224 -16.44 -15.93 1.49
C PRO A 224 -16.73 -15.64 2.97
N THR A 225 -17.38 -16.57 3.69
CA THR A 225 -17.65 -16.40 5.13
C THR A 225 -16.39 -16.54 5.97
N TYR A 226 -15.35 -17.14 5.39
CA TYR A 226 -14.04 -17.33 5.98
C TYR A 226 -13.07 -16.21 5.58
N TYR A 227 -12.87 -15.99 4.27
CA TYR A 227 -11.85 -15.04 3.82
C TYR A 227 -12.25 -13.56 3.88
N ASN A 228 -13.54 -13.25 4.07
CA ASN A 228 -14.00 -11.89 4.37
C ASN A 228 -13.95 -11.57 5.87
N ASP A 229 -13.46 -12.47 6.72
CA ASP A 229 -13.17 -12.14 8.13
C ASP A 229 -11.96 -11.19 8.18
N ASN A 230 -12.19 -9.93 8.59
CA ASN A 230 -11.13 -8.94 8.73
C ASN A 230 -10.13 -9.27 9.85
N ARG A 231 -10.41 -10.27 10.68
CA ARG A 231 -9.48 -10.82 11.68
C ARG A 231 -8.72 -12.05 11.20
N LEU A 232 -8.94 -12.49 9.95
CA LEU A 232 -8.18 -13.60 9.38
C LEU A 232 -6.70 -13.23 9.26
N VAL A 233 -5.86 -13.98 9.97
CA VAL A 233 -4.41 -13.84 9.90
C VAL A 233 -3.89 -14.76 8.81
N ARG A 234 -3.28 -14.17 7.78
CA ARG A 234 -2.69 -14.89 6.64
C ARG A 234 -1.28 -15.39 6.99
N PRO A 235 -0.80 -16.52 6.45
CA PRO A 235 0.54 -17.05 6.72
C PRO A 235 1.65 -16.16 6.15
N TYR A 236 1.37 -15.48 5.05
CA TYR A 236 2.30 -14.57 4.40
C TYR A 236 1.70 -13.16 4.27
N ARG A 237 2.57 -12.17 4.42
CA ARG A 237 2.33 -10.79 3.96
C ARG A 237 3.00 -10.63 2.59
N VAL A 238 2.32 -10.00 1.65
CA VAL A 238 2.85 -9.77 0.29
C VAL A 238 3.41 -8.36 0.19
N GLY A 239 4.72 -8.26 -0.03
CA GLY A 239 5.40 -7.01 -0.33
C GLY A 239 5.40 -6.72 -1.83
N VAL A 240 5.35 -5.44 -2.19
CA VAL A 240 5.27 -4.98 -3.57
C VAL A 240 6.45 -4.06 -3.86
N ALA A 241 7.34 -4.45 -4.77
CA ALA A 241 8.45 -3.64 -5.22
C ALA A 241 8.05 -2.78 -6.43
N CYS A 242 8.84 -1.74 -6.74
CA CYS A 242 8.63 -0.90 -7.92
C CYS A 242 8.58 -1.74 -9.20
N GLY A 243 9.38 -2.81 -9.25
CA GLY A 243 9.38 -3.77 -10.35
C GLY A 243 8.01 -4.34 -10.73
N SER A 244 7.03 -4.42 -9.81
CA SER A 244 5.68 -4.94 -10.11
C SER A 244 4.95 -4.13 -11.19
N CYS A 245 5.17 -2.81 -11.19
CA CYS A 245 4.57 -1.87 -12.15
C CYS A 245 5.57 -1.41 -13.22
N HIS A 246 6.87 -1.67 -13.06
CA HIS A 246 7.91 -1.13 -13.94
C HIS A 246 8.66 -2.17 -14.78
N ILE A 247 8.65 -3.45 -14.39
CA ILE A 247 9.21 -4.54 -15.18
C ILE A 247 8.18 -4.97 -16.23
N SER A 248 8.62 -5.03 -17.49
CA SER A 248 7.78 -5.39 -18.65
C SER A 248 8.60 -6.11 -19.72
N PRO A 249 7.97 -6.84 -20.66
CA PRO A 249 8.61 -7.27 -21.89
C PRO A 249 9.41 -6.16 -22.58
N ASN A 250 10.69 -6.44 -22.84
CA ASN A 250 11.58 -5.53 -23.56
C ASN A 250 11.10 -5.39 -25.02
N PRO A 251 10.74 -4.19 -25.51
CA PRO A 251 10.23 -4.00 -26.85
C PRO A 251 11.25 -4.34 -27.95
N SER A 252 12.55 -4.26 -27.64
CA SER A 252 13.63 -4.62 -28.57
C SER A 252 13.94 -6.11 -28.57
N ASN A 253 13.44 -6.86 -27.59
CA ASN A 253 13.63 -8.31 -27.46
C ASN A 253 12.46 -8.97 -26.74
N PRO A 254 11.22 -8.88 -27.27
CA PRO A 254 10.05 -9.37 -26.55
C PRO A 254 10.10 -10.89 -26.40
N PRO A 255 9.48 -11.45 -25.35
CA PRO A 255 9.36 -12.90 -25.22
C PRO A 255 8.43 -13.45 -26.31
N GLU A 256 8.77 -14.61 -26.86
CA GLU A 256 7.87 -15.35 -27.78
C GLU A 256 6.61 -15.84 -27.05
N ASP A 257 6.79 -16.25 -25.79
CA ASP A 257 5.73 -16.63 -24.87
C ASP A 257 5.76 -15.70 -23.63
N PRO A 258 4.81 -14.75 -23.50
CA PRO A 258 4.81 -13.81 -22.38
C PRO A 258 4.49 -14.47 -21.03
N GLU A 259 3.95 -15.69 -21.01
CA GLU A 259 3.73 -16.44 -19.77
C GLU A 259 5.01 -17.17 -19.32
N ASN A 260 6.02 -17.30 -20.20
CA ASN A 260 7.31 -17.93 -19.91
C ASN A 260 8.49 -17.08 -20.42
N PRO A 261 8.65 -15.84 -19.94
CA PRO A 261 9.75 -14.99 -20.38
C PRO A 261 11.09 -15.50 -19.86
N ARG A 262 12.17 -15.19 -20.59
CA ARG A 262 13.54 -15.28 -20.07
C ARG A 262 13.98 -13.91 -19.54
N TRP A 263 15.01 -13.86 -18.69
CA TRP A 263 15.47 -12.60 -18.10
C TRP A 263 15.85 -11.56 -19.18
N GLU A 264 16.49 -11.98 -20.27
CA GLU A 264 16.85 -11.12 -21.39
C GLU A 264 15.67 -10.59 -22.21
N ASN A 265 14.47 -11.14 -22.00
CA ASN A 265 13.25 -10.64 -22.63
C ASN A 265 12.57 -9.51 -21.85
N LEU A 266 13.13 -9.10 -20.71
CA LEU A 266 12.51 -8.16 -19.80
C LEU A 266 13.38 -6.91 -19.64
N ALA A 267 12.76 -5.79 -19.27
CA ALA A 267 13.45 -4.55 -18.92
C ALA A 267 12.92 -4.01 -17.59
N SER A 268 13.82 -3.50 -16.74
CA SER A 268 13.51 -3.19 -15.33
C SER A 268 12.64 -1.94 -15.12
N ALA A 269 12.74 -0.95 -16.01
CA ALA A 269 12.28 0.41 -15.75
C ALA A 269 11.49 1.05 -16.91
N ILE A 270 10.84 0.24 -17.76
CA ILE A 270 10.10 0.76 -18.93
C ILE A 270 8.60 0.98 -18.68
N GLY A 271 8.13 0.65 -17.47
CA GLY A 271 6.70 0.65 -17.15
C GLY A 271 6.01 -0.59 -17.71
N ASN A 272 5.22 -1.27 -16.91
CA ASN A 272 4.42 -2.40 -17.34
C ASN A 272 3.18 -1.89 -18.08
N GLN A 273 3.27 -1.80 -19.41
CA GLN A 273 2.18 -1.28 -20.23
C GLN A 273 0.95 -2.22 -20.28
N TYR A 274 1.07 -3.43 -19.75
CA TYR A 274 0.05 -4.47 -19.83
C TYR A 274 -0.76 -4.62 -18.55
N ILE A 275 -0.24 -4.08 -17.42
CA ILE A 275 -0.84 -4.26 -16.11
C ILE A 275 -2.30 -3.79 -16.08
N ASN A 276 -3.18 -4.65 -15.57
CA ASN A 276 -4.52 -4.29 -15.19
C ASN A 276 -4.53 -4.04 -13.68
N GLU A 277 -4.13 -2.84 -13.28
CA GLU A 277 -3.90 -2.47 -11.88
C GLU A 277 -5.12 -2.80 -10.99
N GLY A 278 -6.33 -2.46 -11.45
CA GLY A 278 -7.56 -2.74 -10.71
C GLY A 278 -7.77 -4.22 -10.42
N LYS A 279 -7.51 -5.11 -11.38
CA LYS A 279 -7.59 -6.56 -11.16
C LYS A 279 -6.48 -7.09 -10.26
N VAL A 280 -5.29 -6.50 -10.31
CA VAL A 280 -4.14 -6.92 -9.49
C VAL A 280 -4.40 -6.58 -8.02
N PHE A 281 -4.70 -5.31 -7.72
CA PHE A 281 -4.76 -4.83 -6.34
C PHE A 281 -6.13 -5.00 -5.68
N ALA A 282 -7.21 -5.11 -6.47
CA ALA A 282 -8.57 -5.30 -5.97
C ALA A 282 -9.20 -6.59 -6.56
N CYS A 283 -8.44 -7.68 -6.43
CA CYS A 283 -8.66 -8.93 -7.16
C CYS A 283 -9.97 -9.67 -6.82
N ASN A 284 -10.64 -9.33 -5.71
CA ASN A 284 -11.92 -9.93 -5.30
C ASN A 284 -13.12 -9.04 -5.55
N VAL A 285 -12.95 -7.84 -6.11
CA VAL A 285 -14.07 -6.97 -6.46
C VAL A 285 -14.92 -7.61 -7.55
N GLN A 286 -16.20 -7.78 -7.25
CA GLN A 286 -17.18 -8.37 -8.17
C GLN A 286 -17.84 -7.30 -9.04
N LYS A 287 -18.30 -7.72 -10.23
CA LYS A 287 -19.03 -6.86 -11.15
C LYS A 287 -20.35 -6.36 -10.53
N GLY A 288 -20.72 -5.12 -10.85
CA GLY A 288 -22.05 -4.56 -10.53
C GLY A 288 -22.07 -3.40 -9.53
N GLY A 289 -20.92 -2.98 -9.01
CA GLY A 289 -20.80 -1.79 -8.13
C GLY A 289 -19.97 -0.67 -8.76
N PHE A 290 -20.15 0.56 -8.26
CA PHE A 290 -19.37 1.73 -8.73
C PHE A 290 -17.86 1.49 -8.62
N PHE A 291 -17.39 0.88 -7.52
CA PHE A 291 -15.97 0.57 -7.35
C PHE A 291 -15.45 -0.35 -8.45
N TYR A 292 -16.21 -1.39 -8.83
CA TYR A 292 -15.85 -2.25 -9.96
C TYR A 292 -15.77 -1.48 -11.27
N GLU A 293 -16.77 -0.66 -11.60
CA GLU A 293 -16.80 0.09 -12.87
C GLU A 293 -15.64 1.09 -12.95
N MET A 294 -15.30 1.74 -11.82
CA MET A 294 -14.13 2.62 -11.73
C MET A 294 -12.82 1.88 -12.02
N LEU A 295 -12.63 0.70 -11.43
CA LEU A 295 -11.45 -0.15 -11.68
C LEU A 295 -11.42 -0.66 -13.13
N ALA A 296 -12.57 -1.06 -13.67
CA ALA A 296 -12.70 -1.61 -15.02
C ALA A 296 -12.50 -0.56 -16.12
N ALA A 297 -12.84 0.71 -15.84
CA ALA A 297 -12.65 1.83 -16.76
C ALA A 297 -11.19 2.27 -16.89
N GLN A 298 -10.31 1.87 -15.97
CA GLN A 298 -8.90 2.20 -16.04
C GLN A 298 -8.22 1.50 -17.23
N PRO A 299 -7.53 2.24 -18.12
CA PRO A 299 -6.74 1.63 -19.17
C PRO A 299 -5.61 0.75 -18.62
N ARG A 300 -5.21 -0.28 -19.36
CA ARG A 300 -4.04 -1.07 -19.01
C ARG A 300 -2.78 -0.22 -19.09
N GLY A 301 -1.80 -0.51 -18.24
CA GLY A 301 -0.53 0.21 -18.21
C GLY A 301 -0.57 1.59 -17.57
N THR A 302 -1.72 2.04 -17.08
CA THR A 302 -1.82 3.27 -16.30
C THR A 302 -1.90 2.93 -14.82
N SER A 303 -1.51 3.86 -13.96
CA SER A 303 -1.76 3.79 -12.51
C SER A 303 -2.55 5.02 -12.08
N ASP A 304 -3.59 4.81 -11.27
CA ASP A 304 -4.38 5.88 -10.67
C ASP A 304 -3.99 6.04 -9.21
N THR A 305 -2.94 6.82 -8.97
CA THR A 305 -2.34 6.98 -7.64
C THR A 305 -3.25 7.71 -6.65
N SER A 306 -4.27 8.42 -7.15
CA SER A 306 -5.30 9.07 -6.31
C SER A 306 -6.09 8.07 -5.46
N ARG A 307 -6.03 6.77 -5.78
CA ARG A 307 -6.70 5.69 -5.05
C ARG A 307 -5.94 5.22 -3.81
N ILE A 308 -4.63 5.34 -3.80
CA ILE A 308 -3.75 4.84 -2.74
C ILE A 308 -3.38 6.00 -1.80
N ALA A 309 -3.20 7.20 -2.35
CA ALA A 309 -2.95 8.39 -1.58
C ALA A 309 -4.08 9.39 -1.80
N THR A 310 -4.81 9.73 -0.74
CA THR A 310 -5.35 11.09 -0.62
C THR A 310 -4.17 12.00 -0.29
N ASP A 311 -3.26 12.18 -1.23
CA ASP A 311 -2.20 13.19 -1.09
C ASP A 311 -2.77 14.61 -1.18
N HIS A 312 -4.08 14.75 -1.45
CA HIS A 312 -4.78 16.00 -1.73
C HIS A 312 -4.20 16.73 -2.96
N ILE A 313 -3.46 16.03 -3.82
CA ILE A 313 -2.79 16.55 -5.01
C ILE A 313 -3.45 15.92 -6.25
N ASN A 314 -4.67 16.37 -6.54
CA ASN A 314 -5.25 16.23 -7.87
C ASN A 314 -4.58 17.23 -8.83
N ASN A 315 -3.31 17.04 -9.18
CA ASN A 315 -2.68 17.81 -10.26
C ASN A 315 -1.68 16.97 -11.07
N PRO A 316 -2.00 16.59 -12.31
CA PRO A 316 -1.19 15.68 -13.13
C PRO A 316 0.09 16.30 -13.74
N ASN A 317 0.44 17.56 -13.42
CA ASN A 317 1.47 18.30 -14.19
C ASN A 317 2.76 18.65 -13.46
N ALA A 318 2.92 18.34 -12.17
CA ALA A 318 4.22 18.52 -11.49
C ALA A 318 4.33 17.65 -10.24
N ILE A 319 5.06 16.55 -10.35
CA ILE A 319 5.43 15.69 -9.23
C ILE A 319 6.64 16.35 -8.53
N ASN A 320 6.40 17.22 -7.55
CA ASN A 320 7.45 17.64 -6.63
C ASN A 320 7.19 17.05 -5.26
N ALA A 321 7.79 15.90 -5.04
CA ALA A 321 8.02 15.32 -3.74
C ALA A 321 8.72 16.32 -2.79
N ILE A 322 8.02 16.83 -1.77
CA ILE A 322 8.66 17.54 -0.64
C ILE A 322 9.01 16.51 0.45
N PHE A 323 9.94 15.60 0.14
CA PHE A 323 10.51 14.69 1.13
C PHE A 323 12.03 14.62 0.96
N LEU A 324 12.72 14.46 2.10
CA LEU A 324 14.19 14.45 2.16
C LEU A 324 14.84 15.73 1.59
N LEU A 325 14.18 16.89 1.68
CA LEU A 325 14.67 18.14 1.07
C LEU A 325 16.12 18.47 1.48
N ALA A 326 16.42 18.35 2.77
CA ALA A 326 17.77 18.60 3.28
C ALA A 326 18.82 17.62 2.72
N GLU A 327 18.45 16.34 2.53
CA GLU A 327 19.36 15.34 1.98
C GLU A 327 19.53 15.51 0.47
N ARG A 328 18.44 15.83 -0.24
CA ARG A 328 18.46 16.16 -1.67
C ARG A 328 19.33 17.37 -1.95
N GLU A 329 19.26 18.40 -1.10
CA GLU A 329 20.16 19.56 -1.15
C GLU A 329 21.61 19.15 -0.87
N ARG A 330 21.83 18.30 0.15
CA ARG A 330 23.17 17.80 0.51
C ARG A 330 23.85 17.01 -0.62
N ILE A 331 23.09 16.21 -1.38
CA ILE A 331 23.60 15.37 -2.47
C ILE A 331 23.45 16.03 -3.86
N ALA A 332 22.85 17.23 -3.93
CA ALA A 332 22.65 17.91 -5.19
C ALA A 332 23.99 18.15 -5.89
N ALA A 333 24.03 17.82 -7.18
CA ALA A 333 25.14 18.12 -8.06
C ALA A 333 24.58 18.80 -9.31
N THR A 334 25.38 19.66 -9.94
CA THR A 334 25.03 20.24 -11.24
C THR A 334 24.92 19.11 -12.26
N GLU A 335 23.71 18.88 -12.77
CA GLU A 335 23.48 17.97 -13.88
C GLU A 335 24.11 18.57 -15.14
N LYS A 336 25.00 17.83 -15.80
CA LYS A 336 25.44 18.13 -17.16
C LYS A 336 24.57 17.34 -18.11
N VAL A 337 23.51 17.97 -18.62
CA VAL A 337 22.76 17.41 -19.74
C VAL A 337 23.57 17.57 -21.02
N ALA A 338 23.52 16.56 -21.90
CA ALA A 338 24.33 16.53 -23.12
C ALA A 338 24.10 17.74 -24.05
N ASP A 339 22.95 18.44 -23.92
CA ASP A 339 22.50 19.45 -24.88
C ASP A 339 21.96 20.77 -24.27
N GLY A 340 22.34 21.18 -23.05
CA GLY A 340 21.82 22.45 -22.49
C GLY A 340 22.49 22.94 -21.22
N THR A 341 22.80 24.24 -21.19
CA THR A 341 23.48 24.98 -20.11
C THR A 341 22.84 24.87 -18.74
#